data_AF-A0A9X4FHN7-F1
#
_entry.id   AF-A0A9X4FHN7-F1
#
_cell.length_a   1.000
_cell.length_b   1.000
_cell.length_c   1.000
_cell.angle_alpha   90.00
_cell.angle_beta   90.00
_cell.angle_gamma   90.00
#
_symmetry.space_group_name_H-M   'P 1'
#
loop_
_entity.id
_entity.type
_entity.pdbx_description
1 polymer ?
#
loop_
_entity_poly.entity_id
_entity_poly.type
_entity_poly.pdbx_seq_one_letter_code
_entity_poly.pdbx_strand_id
1 'polypeptide(L)'
;MKRMVEITQDSAGVIEYGSSEFDGFFTGGIQTCLIAVYECDNACILVHDSGQLKIGDITKLIKKHGELKRVTVAFGPELNRQHHQIRLDKIFSNLNYSDKNVEVLERDKSNFAFLFSIDGSASTIENVRPESVQPIPNKDKRMSMIELNNFFLEPNSQKLGLEIQFSKGKYNPPRGLDLSLKEMLKIVKSQPDFFFANLGFLEKAHKSEIISLPKELLEVAKKFNVEEFMYRHLLPEEICQQNVEFRKFVN
;
A
#
# COMPACT_ATOMS: atom_id res chain seq x y z
N MET A 1 -20.48 -1.59 -21.06
CA MET A 1 -20.35 -2.32 -19.78
C MET A 1 -19.70 -1.37 -18.80
N LYS A 2 -20.31 -1.19 -17.64
CA LYS A 2 -19.69 -0.44 -16.55
C LYS A 2 -18.50 -1.25 -16.00
N ARG A 3 -17.40 -0.58 -15.67
CA ARG A 3 -16.14 -1.22 -15.25
C ARG A 3 -15.71 -0.67 -13.90
N MET A 4 -15.28 -1.57 -13.02
CA MET A 4 -14.63 -1.19 -11.78
C MET A 4 -13.12 -1.13 -11.97
N VAL A 5 -12.44 -0.23 -11.27
CA VAL A 5 -10.99 -0.10 -11.34
C VAL A 5 -10.33 -0.79 -10.14
N GLU A 6 -9.33 -1.62 -10.41
CA GLU A 6 -8.47 -2.14 -9.35
C GLU A 6 -7.48 -1.06 -8.88
N ILE A 7 -7.31 -0.93 -7.57
CA ILE A 7 -6.15 -0.28 -6.95
C ILE A 7 -5.48 -1.24 -5.95
N THR A 8 -4.24 -0.93 -5.55
CA THR A 8 -3.47 -1.77 -4.61
C THR A 8 -3.32 -1.15 -3.23
N GLN A 9 -2.72 -1.89 -2.30
CA GLN A 9 -2.37 -1.39 -0.97
C GLN A 9 -1.51 -0.12 -1.02
N ASP A 10 -1.67 0.74 -0.01
CA ASP A 10 -0.93 2.00 0.19
C ASP A 10 -1.05 2.96 -1.00
N SER A 11 -2.26 3.03 -1.55
CA SER A 11 -2.57 3.86 -2.71
C SER A 11 -4.00 4.38 -2.68
N ALA A 12 -4.31 5.28 -3.62
CA ALA A 12 -5.65 5.80 -3.84
C ALA A 12 -6.08 5.71 -5.30
N GLY A 13 -7.39 5.58 -5.49
CA GLY A 13 -8.07 5.76 -6.77
C GLY A 13 -9.09 6.88 -6.69
N VAL A 14 -9.28 7.60 -7.78
CA VAL A 14 -10.23 8.71 -7.90
C VAL A 14 -11.10 8.48 -9.13
N ILE A 15 -12.42 8.50 -8.95
CA ILE A 15 -13.39 8.54 -10.04
C ILE A 15 -14.13 9.86 -9.92
N GLU A 16 -13.79 10.81 -10.80
CA GLU A 16 -14.48 12.08 -10.89
C GLU A 16 -15.90 11.90 -11.46
N TYR A 17 -16.88 12.56 -10.84
CA TYR A 17 -18.26 12.50 -11.30
C TYR A 17 -18.42 13.15 -12.68
N GLY A 18 -19.31 12.60 -13.50
CA GLY A 18 -19.50 13.00 -14.89
C GLY A 18 -18.58 12.29 -15.90
N SER A 19 -17.65 11.44 -15.45
CA SER A 19 -16.86 10.54 -16.30
C SER A 19 -17.62 9.23 -16.55
N SER A 20 -17.95 8.89 -17.79
CA SER A 20 -19.00 7.89 -18.12
C SER A 20 -18.53 6.44 -18.31
N GLU A 21 -17.31 6.07 -17.89
CA GLU A 21 -16.74 4.74 -18.21
C GLU A 21 -16.56 3.81 -17.00
N PHE A 22 -16.40 4.37 -15.79
CA PHE A 22 -16.09 3.62 -14.57
C PHE A 22 -17.14 3.86 -13.50
N ASP A 23 -17.56 2.79 -12.82
CA ASP A 23 -18.65 2.82 -11.86
C ASP A 23 -18.24 2.39 -10.46
N GLY A 24 -16.96 2.13 -10.20
CA GLY A 24 -16.53 1.73 -8.88
C GLY A 24 -15.08 1.32 -8.76
N PHE A 25 -14.72 0.92 -7.54
CA PHE A 25 -13.40 0.45 -7.16
C PHE A 25 -13.42 -1.00 -6.71
N PHE A 26 -12.33 -1.70 -7.00
CA PHE A 26 -11.97 -2.97 -6.41
C PHE A 26 -10.62 -2.84 -5.73
N THR A 27 -10.47 -3.44 -4.56
CA THR A 27 -9.16 -3.66 -3.94
C THR A 27 -9.14 -4.98 -3.19
N GLY A 28 -8.04 -5.73 -3.30
CA GLY A 28 -7.88 -7.06 -2.69
C GLY A 28 -6.73 -7.13 -1.70
N GLY A 29 -6.55 -8.30 -1.09
CA GLY A 29 -5.45 -8.57 -0.15
C GLY A 29 -5.63 -7.92 1.22
N ILE A 30 -6.87 -7.65 1.64
CA ILE A 30 -7.14 -6.89 2.87
C ILE A 30 -7.04 -7.84 4.06
N GLN A 31 -6.06 -7.61 4.93
CA GLN A 31 -5.87 -8.37 6.17
C GLN A 31 -5.94 -7.43 7.39
N THR A 32 -4.95 -6.54 7.50
CA THR A 32 -4.79 -5.59 8.62
C THR A 32 -4.93 -4.13 8.18
N CYS A 33 -5.32 -3.91 6.92
CA CYS A 33 -5.46 -2.59 6.31
C CYS A 33 -6.85 -2.00 6.55
N LEU A 34 -6.91 -0.68 6.59
CA LEU A 34 -8.15 0.09 6.57
C LEU A 34 -8.46 0.50 5.14
N ILE A 35 -9.64 0.14 4.66
CA ILE A 35 -10.16 0.66 3.39
C ILE A 35 -11.13 1.79 3.71
N ALA A 36 -10.94 2.94 3.10
CA ALA A 36 -11.83 4.08 3.25
C ALA A 36 -12.21 4.64 1.89
N VAL A 37 -13.49 4.85 1.67
CA VAL A 37 -14.04 5.54 0.52
C VAL A 37 -14.61 6.86 0.98
N TYR A 38 -14.17 7.94 0.32
CA TYR A 38 -14.56 9.30 0.57
C TYR A 38 -15.38 9.81 -0.62
N GLU A 39 -16.66 10.08 -0.39
CA GLU A 39 -17.54 10.64 -1.41
C GLU A 39 -17.61 12.15 -1.24
N CYS A 40 -17.03 12.86 -2.20
CA CYS A 40 -16.91 14.31 -2.22
C CYS A 40 -17.81 14.91 -3.30
N ASP A 41 -18.05 16.23 -3.30
CA ASP A 41 -18.88 16.90 -4.33
C ASP A 41 -18.55 16.50 -5.77
N ASN A 42 -17.26 16.33 -6.10
CA ASN A 42 -16.81 16.16 -7.49
C ASN A 42 -16.23 14.77 -7.79
N ALA A 43 -16.06 13.90 -6.79
CA ALA A 43 -15.43 12.60 -7.00
C ALA A 43 -15.72 11.61 -5.87
N CYS A 44 -15.59 10.32 -6.20
CA CYS A 44 -15.43 9.25 -5.25
C CYS A 44 -13.94 8.86 -5.16
N ILE A 45 -13.40 8.75 -3.94
CA ILE A 45 -11.99 8.46 -3.69
C ILE A 45 -11.88 7.23 -2.81
N LEU A 46 -11.27 6.14 -3.30
CA LEU A 46 -10.91 4.99 -2.46
C LEU A 46 -9.46 5.10 -2.02
N VAL A 47 -9.19 4.88 -0.74
CA VAL A 47 -7.86 4.76 -0.15
C VAL A 47 -7.72 3.38 0.49
N HIS A 48 -6.68 2.65 0.11
CA HIS A 48 -6.28 1.40 0.76
C HIS A 48 -5.06 1.68 1.65
N ASP A 49 -5.25 1.72 2.97
CA ASP A 49 -4.26 2.24 3.90
C ASP A 49 -3.76 1.15 4.86
N SER A 50 -2.46 0.83 4.82
CA SER A 50 -1.82 -0.07 5.81
C SER A 50 -1.62 0.58 7.18
N GLY A 51 -1.86 1.89 7.30
CA GLY A 51 -1.52 2.72 8.44
C GLY A 51 -0.22 3.52 8.26
N GLN A 52 0.52 3.33 7.16
CA GLN A 52 1.79 4.03 6.91
C GLN A 52 1.66 5.29 6.05
N LEU A 53 0.53 5.47 5.37
CA LEU A 53 0.31 6.63 4.51
C LEU A 53 0.37 7.95 5.29
N LYS A 54 0.89 9.01 4.67
CA LYS A 54 0.80 10.36 5.22
C LYS A 54 -0.65 10.83 5.23
N ILE A 55 -1.18 11.09 6.42
CA ILE A 55 -2.53 11.66 6.60
C ILE A 55 -2.69 12.99 5.84
N GLY A 56 -1.63 13.80 5.80
CA GLY A 56 -1.60 15.06 5.04
C GLY A 56 -1.87 14.87 3.55
N ASP A 57 -1.33 13.81 2.94
CA ASP A 57 -1.51 13.53 1.52
C ASP A 57 -2.95 13.07 1.24
N ILE A 58 -3.50 12.21 2.09
CA ILE A 58 -4.91 11.75 2.02
C ILE A 58 -5.87 12.94 2.10
N THR A 59 -5.72 13.75 3.14
CA THR A 59 -6.62 14.90 3.38
C THR A 59 -6.49 15.97 2.30
N LYS A 60 -5.28 16.21 1.77
CA LYS A 60 -5.06 17.10 0.63
C LYS A 60 -5.72 16.58 -0.65
N LEU A 61 -5.68 15.26 -0.88
CA LEU A 61 -6.36 14.64 -2.01
C LEU A 61 -7.88 14.84 -1.89
N ILE A 62 -8.47 14.52 -0.74
CA ILE A 62 -9.93 14.65 -0.50
C ILE A 62 -10.38 16.11 -0.70
N LYS A 63 -9.72 17.08 -0.05
CA LYS A 63 -10.06 18.51 -0.18
C LYS A 63 -10.01 19.04 -1.61
N LYS A 64 -9.15 18.47 -2.46
CA LYS A 64 -9.05 18.86 -3.87
C LYS A 64 -10.34 18.55 -4.65
N HIS A 65 -11.15 17.60 -4.20
CA HIS A 65 -12.35 17.14 -4.89
C HIS A 65 -13.67 17.65 -4.28
N GLY A 66 -13.62 18.63 -3.38
CA GLY A 66 -14.80 19.31 -2.82
C GLY A 66 -15.08 18.93 -1.37
N GLU A 67 -16.28 19.27 -0.90
CA GLU A 67 -16.74 18.94 0.44
C GLU A 67 -17.03 17.43 0.55
N LEU A 68 -16.62 16.84 1.68
CA LEU A 68 -16.88 15.44 2.00
C LEU A 68 -18.33 15.25 2.45
N LYS A 69 -19.06 14.31 1.85
CA LYS A 69 -20.48 14.04 2.11
C LYS A 69 -20.74 12.76 2.89
N ARG A 70 -20.00 11.70 2.55
CA ARG A 70 -20.12 10.38 3.16
C ARG A 70 -18.75 9.70 3.18
N VAL A 71 -18.56 8.86 4.20
CA VAL A 71 -17.41 7.98 4.29
C VAL A 71 -17.91 6.55 4.46
N THR A 72 -17.38 5.64 3.68
CA THR A 72 -17.58 4.19 3.87
C THR A 72 -16.24 3.57 4.22
N VAL A 73 -16.17 2.85 5.34
CA VAL A 73 -14.96 2.16 5.77
C VAL A 73 -15.19 0.65 5.80
N ALA A 74 -14.16 -0.10 5.38
CA ALA A 74 -14.16 -1.56 5.46
C ALA A 74 -12.86 -2.09 6.07
N PHE A 75 -13.00 -3.09 6.93
CA PHE A 75 -11.87 -3.73 7.61
C PHE A 75 -12.19 -5.17 8.03
N GLY A 76 -11.14 -5.95 8.29
CA GLY A 76 -11.22 -7.33 8.76
C GLY A 76 -11.02 -7.49 10.27
N PRO A 77 -11.08 -8.71 10.80
CA PRO A 77 -11.03 -8.96 12.24
C PRO A 77 -9.65 -8.73 12.85
N GLU A 78 -8.59 -8.82 12.04
CA GLU A 78 -7.19 -8.61 12.43
C GLU A 78 -6.83 -7.11 12.59
N LEU A 79 -7.80 -6.21 12.34
CA LEU A 79 -7.59 -4.79 12.45
C LEU A 79 -7.49 -4.35 13.92
N ASN A 80 -6.42 -3.64 14.30
CA ASN A 80 -6.40 -2.92 15.58
C ASN A 80 -7.36 -1.72 15.53
N ARG A 81 -8.62 -1.96 15.89
CA ARG A 81 -9.70 -0.96 15.81
C ARG A 81 -9.37 0.36 16.50
N GLN A 82 -8.70 0.33 17.67
CA GLN A 82 -8.35 1.56 18.39
C GLN A 82 -7.36 2.41 17.61
N HIS A 83 -6.30 1.80 17.07
CA HIS A 83 -5.29 2.52 16.30
C HIS A 83 -5.89 3.14 15.04
N HIS A 84 -6.76 2.41 14.35
CA HIS A 84 -7.42 2.88 13.14
C HIS A 84 -8.51 3.93 13.41
N GLN A 85 -9.23 3.83 14.53
CA GLN A 85 -10.18 4.87 14.94
C GLN A 85 -9.45 6.19 15.20
N ILE A 86 -8.33 6.17 15.95
CA ILE A 86 -7.50 7.37 16.18
C ILE A 86 -7.03 7.98 14.86
N ARG A 87 -6.71 7.13 13.88
CA ARG A 87 -6.29 7.56 12.54
C ARG A 87 -7.43 8.20 11.76
N LEU A 88 -8.62 7.58 11.75
CA LEU A 88 -9.82 8.14 11.13
C LEU A 88 -10.23 9.47 11.77
N ASP A 89 -10.20 9.56 13.10
CA ASP A 89 -10.53 10.79 13.83
C ASP A 89 -9.59 11.95 13.43
N LYS A 90 -8.29 11.67 13.26
CA LYS A 90 -7.31 12.64 12.74
C LYS A 90 -7.61 13.06 11.31
N ILE A 91 -8.00 12.13 10.44
CA ILE A 91 -8.39 12.44 9.06
C ILE A 91 -9.64 13.32 9.06
N PHE A 92 -10.68 12.96 9.81
CA PHE A 92 -11.95 13.70 9.89
C PHE A 92 -11.76 15.09 10.49
N SER A 93 -10.98 15.20 11.56
CA SER A 93 -10.62 16.50 12.15
C SER A 93 -9.91 17.39 11.13
N ASN A 94 -8.94 16.86 10.37
CA ASN A 94 -8.25 17.62 9.33
C ASN A 94 -9.15 18.04 8.16
N LEU A 95 -10.26 17.33 7.94
CA LEU A 95 -11.26 17.64 6.92
C LEU A 95 -12.38 18.56 7.42
N ASN A 96 -12.37 18.93 8.71
CA ASN A 96 -13.50 19.57 9.39
C ASN A 96 -14.81 18.78 9.21
N TYR A 97 -14.71 17.46 9.12
CA TYR A 97 -15.84 16.57 8.92
C TYR A 97 -16.39 16.17 10.29
N SER A 98 -17.43 16.87 10.73
CA SER A 98 -18.09 16.65 12.02
C SER A 98 -19.33 15.77 11.93
N ASP A 99 -19.72 15.35 10.72
CA ASP A 99 -21.03 14.75 10.45
C ASP A 99 -21.03 13.22 10.39
N LYS A 100 -22.13 12.63 10.85
CA LYS A 100 -22.27 11.24 11.33
C LYS A 100 -22.45 10.16 10.25
N ASN A 101 -22.28 10.51 8.98
CA ASN A 101 -22.49 9.58 7.87
C ASN A 101 -21.22 8.78 7.58
N VAL A 102 -20.84 7.95 8.54
CA VAL A 102 -19.78 6.94 8.40
C VAL A 102 -20.44 5.58 8.39
N GLU A 103 -20.41 4.92 7.24
CA GLU A 103 -20.83 3.53 7.10
C GLU A 103 -19.64 2.62 7.40
N VAL A 104 -19.85 1.60 8.23
CA VAL A 104 -18.82 0.64 8.62
C VAL A 104 -19.20 -0.75 8.13
N LEU A 105 -18.37 -1.34 7.28
CA LEU A 105 -18.48 -2.71 6.82
C LEU A 105 -17.39 -3.55 7.46
N GLU A 106 -17.75 -4.30 8.50
CA GLU A 106 -16.86 -5.27 9.12
C GLU A 106 -17.01 -6.65 8.48
N ARG A 107 -15.89 -7.31 8.20
CA ARG A 107 -15.85 -8.70 7.75
C ARG A 107 -15.31 -9.60 8.85
N ASP A 108 -15.94 -10.74 9.04
CA ASP A 108 -15.50 -11.77 10.00
C ASP A 108 -14.36 -12.67 9.47
N LYS A 109 -13.99 -12.54 8.19
CA LYS A 109 -12.95 -13.36 7.56
C LYS A 109 -11.64 -12.59 7.42
N SER A 110 -10.53 -13.26 7.67
CA SER A 110 -9.20 -12.78 7.31
C SER A 110 -8.97 -12.90 5.79
N ASN A 111 -8.24 -11.95 5.21
CA ASN A 111 -7.89 -11.88 3.78
C ASN A 111 -9.10 -11.83 2.83
N PHE A 112 -9.61 -10.62 2.57
CA PHE A 112 -10.77 -10.39 1.71
C PHE A 112 -10.50 -9.31 0.65
N ALA A 113 -11.46 -9.09 -0.24
CA ALA A 113 -11.48 -7.97 -1.17
C ALA A 113 -12.73 -7.10 -0.98
N PHE A 114 -12.62 -5.83 -1.36
CA PHE A 114 -13.65 -4.83 -1.21
C PHE A 114 -14.05 -4.27 -2.58
N LEU A 115 -15.36 -4.13 -2.77
CA LEU A 115 -16.00 -3.60 -3.96
C LEU A 115 -16.83 -2.39 -3.54
N PHE A 116 -16.64 -1.27 -4.21
CA PHE A 116 -17.43 -0.06 -3.97
C PHE A 116 -17.94 0.51 -5.29
N SER A 117 -19.26 0.70 -5.41
CA SER A 117 -19.91 1.36 -6.55
C SER A 117 -20.10 2.85 -6.27
N ILE A 118 -19.97 3.70 -7.29
CA ILE A 118 -20.17 5.15 -7.19
C ILE A 118 -21.61 5.54 -6.81
N ASP A 119 -22.57 4.60 -6.86
CA ASP A 119 -23.92 4.79 -6.32
C ASP A 119 -24.00 4.64 -4.79
N GLY A 120 -22.89 4.29 -4.14
CA GLY A 120 -22.79 4.06 -2.70
C GLY A 120 -22.86 2.60 -2.28
N SER A 121 -23.10 1.66 -3.20
CA SER A 121 -23.17 0.25 -2.84
C SER A 121 -21.78 -0.28 -2.49
N ALA A 122 -21.61 -0.75 -1.27
CA ALA A 122 -20.38 -1.35 -0.78
C ALA A 122 -20.58 -2.84 -0.49
N SER A 123 -19.59 -3.65 -0.84
CA SER A 123 -19.59 -5.06 -0.49
C SER A 123 -18.18 -5.59 -0.30
N THR A 124 -18.09 -6.69 0.43
CA THR A 124 -16.86 -7.43 0.63
C THR A 124 -17.04 -8.81 0.02
N ILE A 125 -16.00 -9.33 -0.63
CA ILE A 125 -15.99 -10.63 -1.29
C ILE A 125 -14.74 -11.40 -0.89
N GLU A 126 -14.66 -12.67 -1.30
CA GLU A 126 -13.41 -13.41 -1.21
C GLU A 126 -12.29 -12.69 -1.98
N ASN A 127 -11.04 -12.91 -1.60
CA ASN A 127 -9.90 -12.25 -2.23
C ASN A 127 -9.59 -12.80 -3.63
N VAL A 128 -10.55 -12.60 -4.54
CA VAL A 128 -10.53 -13.02 -5.94
C VAL A 128 -11.03 -11.83 -6.74
N ARG A 129 -10.26 -11.41 -7.75
CA ARG A 129 -10.62 -10.29 -8.63
C ARG A 129 -11.73 -10.73 -9.61
N PRO A 130 -12.90 -10.09 -9.61
CA PRO A 130 -13.95 -10.36 -10.59
C PRO A 130 -13.49 -10.04 -12.03
N GLU A 131 -14.04 -10.74 -13.02
CA GLU A 131 -13.73 -10.51 -14.45
C GLU A 131 -14.14 -9.11 -14.93
N SER A 132 -15.15 -8.50 -14.31
CA SER A 132 -15.63 -7.15 -14.60
C SER A 132 -14.68 -6.04 -14.12
N VAL A 133 -13.66 -6.38 -13.34
CA VAL A 133 -12.67 -5.42 -12.82
C VAL A 133 -11.53 -5.24 -13.82
N GLN A 134 -11.32 -4.00 -14.23
CA GLN A 134 -10.14 -3.63 -14.99
C GLN A 134 -8.90 -3.80 -14.10
N PRO A 135 -7.94 -4.65 -14.50
CA PRO A 135 -6.72 -4.86 -13.73
C PRO A 135 -5.87 -3.60 -13.70
N ILE A 136 -5.18 -3.39 -12.58
CA ILE A 136 -4.13 -2.37 -12.52
C ILE A 136 -2.93 -2.80 -13.39
N PRO A 137 -2.43 -1.94 -14.29
CA PRO A 137 -1.26 -2.26 -15.09
C PRO A 137 -0.01 -2.36 -14.22
N ASN A 138 0.84 -3.34 -14.51
CA ASN A 138 2.11 -3.60 -13.84
C ASN A 138 1.97 -3.79 -12.32
N LYS A 139 0.93 -4.52 -11.89
CA LYS A 139 0.60 -4.75 -10.47
C LYS A 139 1.81 -5.15 -9.63
N ASP A 140 2.54 -6.18 -10.05
CA ASP A 140 3.70 -6.71 -9.28
C ASP A 140 4.82 -5.67 -9.14
N LYS A 141 5.04 -4.88 -10.19
CA LYS A 141 6.03 -3.80 -10.18
C LYS A 141 5.61 -2.67 -9.23
N ARG A 142 4.33 -2.28 -9.22
CA ARG A 142 3.81 -1.27 -8.28
C ARG A 142 3.89 -1.74 -6.84
N MET A 143 3.45 -2.98 -6.58
CA MET A 143 3.53 -3.58 -5.24
C MET A 143 4.97 -3.65 -4.75
N SER A 144 5.91 -4.07 -5.60
CA SER A 144 7.33 -4.09 -5.24
C SER A 144 7.88 -2.69 -4.94
N MET A 145 7.46 -1.63 -5.65
CA MET A 145 7.86 -0.24 -5.34
C MET A 145 7.26 0.23 -4.01
N ILE A 146 5.98 -0.05 -3.77
CA ILE A 146 5.26 0.31 -2.53
C ILE A 146 5.90 -0.38 -1.33
N GLU A 147 6.12 -1.69 -1.41
CA GLU A 147 6.78 -2.47 -0.36
C GLU A 147 8.18 -1.93 -0.07
N LEU A 148 8.97 -1.62 -1.10
CA LEU A 148 10.31 -1.08 -0.91
C LEU A 148 10.28 0.31 -0.25
N ASN A 149 9.39 1.19 -0.69
CA ASN A 149 9.22 2.52 -0.09
C ASN A 149 8.78 2.40 1.37
N ASN A 150 7.89 1.47 1.68
CA ASN A 150 7.38 1.28 3.03
C ASN A 150 8.41 0.64 3.96
N PHE A 151 9.13 -0.38 3.48
CA PHE A 151 10.08 -1.16 4.26
C PHE A 151 11.24 -0.34 4.83
N PHE A 152 11.70 0.67 4.10
CA PHE A 152 12.76 1.58 4.59
C PHE A 152 12.25 2.71 5.49
N LEU A 153 10.95 2.74 5.81
CA LEU A 153 10.40 3.66 6.79
C LEU A 153 10.34 3.00 8.17
N GLU A 154 10.45 3.82 9.21
CA GLU A 154 10.18 3.38 10.58
C GLU A 154 8.72 2.89 10.68
N PRO A 155 8.47 1.72 11.31
CA PRO A 155 7.12 1.24 11.54
C PRO A 155 6.27 2.28 12.26
N ASN A 156 5.05 2.48 11.76
CA ASN A 156 4.05 3.43 12.27
C ASN A 156 4.47 4.90 12.16
N SER A 157 5.47 5.22 11.34
CA SER A 157 5.91 6.60 11.14
C SER A 157 4.91 7.48 10.39
N GLN A 158 3.98 6.87 9.64
CA GLN A 158 2.99 7.58 8.84
C GLN A 158 3.65 8.52 7.80
N LYS A 159 4.80 8.09 7.26
CA LYS A 159 5.64 8.87 6.34
C LYS A 159 5.57 8.36 4.89
N LEU A 160 4.77 7.34 4.57
CA LEU A 160 4.67 6.82 3.21
C LEU A 160 3.86 7.79 2.34
N GLY A 161 4.46 8.22 1.22
CA GLY A 161 3.78 9.11 0.28
C GLY A 161 2.64 8.40 -0.46
N LEU A 162 1.49 9.06 -0.58
CA LEU A 162 0.33 8.50 -1.26
C LEU A 162 0.54 8.39 -2.79
N GLU A 163 0.40 7.19 -3.34
CA GLU A 163 0.31 6.99 -4.79
C GLU A 163 -1.14 7.08 -5.27
N ILE A 164 -1.44 7.97 -6.21
CA ILE A 164 -2.75 8.03 -6.88
C ILE A 164 -2.68 7.17 -8.14
N GLN A 165 -3.19 5.95 -8.09
CA GLN A 165 -3.05 4.97 -9.16
C GLN A 165 -4.04 5.19 -10.30
N PHE A 166 -5.23 5.72 -10.01
CA PHE A 166 -6.26 5.99 -11.01
C PHE A 166 -6.87 7.37 -10.80
N SER A 167 -6.97 8.17 -11.85
CA SER A 167 -7.72 9.44 -11.86
C SER A 167 -7.95 9.92 -13.29
N LYS A 168 -8.92 10.82 -13.49
CA LYS A 168 -9.23 11.39 -14.82
C LYS A 168 -9.50 10.30 -15.87
N GLY A 169 -10.19 9.24 -15.47
CA GLY A 169 -10.56 8.12 -16.35
C GLY A 169 -9.42 7.21 -16.80
N LYS A 170 -8.22 7.28 -16.20
CA LYS A 170 -7.10 6.41 -16.58
C LYS A 170 -6.18 6.07 -15.41
N TYR A 171 -5.40 5.00 -15.58
CA TYR A 171 -4.29 4.69 -14.68
C TYR A 171 -3.15 5.68 -14.85
N ASN A 172 -2.67 6.22 -13.73
CA ASN A 172 -1.49 7.09 -13.69
C ASN A 172 -0.21 6.25 -13.75
N PRO A 173 0.91 6.79 -14.26
CA PRO A 173 2.20 6.13 -14.16
C PRO A 173 2.60 5.90 -12.69
N PRO A 174 3.42 4.86 -12.39
CA PRO A 174 3.92 4.65 -11.03
C PRO A 174 4.66 5.87 -10.47
N ARG A 175 4.47 6.17 -9.19
CA ARG A 175 5.14 7.32 -8.51
C ARG A 175 6.66 7.17 -8.48
N GLY A 176 7.16 5.93 -8.48
CA GLY A 176 8.58 5.62 -8.31
C GLY A 176 8.99 5.45 -6.85
N LEU A 177 10.30 5.38 -6.63
CA LEU A 177 10.89 5.18 -5.31
C LEU A 177 11.14 6.50 -4.59
N ASP A 178 10.91 6.52 -3.28
CA ASP A 178 11.20 7.66 -2.39
C ASP A 178 12.69 7.83 -2.14
N LEU A 179 13.43 6.72 -2.19
CA LEU A 179 14.87 6.66 -1.97
C LEU A 179 15.57 6.12 -3.23
N SER A 180 16.76 6.61 -3.50
CA SER A 180 17.67 5.97 -4.46
C SER A 180 18.27 4.69 -3.88
N LEU A 181 18.74 3.78 -4.73
CA LEU A 181 19.48 2.59 -4.28
C LEU A 181 20.68 2.97 -3.40
N LYS A 182 21.38 4.07 -3.71
CA LYS A 182 22.51 4.55 -2.91
C LYS A 182 22.09 4.93 -1.49
N GLU A 183 20.91 5.52 -1.31
CA GLU A 183 20.37 5.88 0.01
C GLU A 183 19.90 4.64 0.77
N MET A 184 19.20 3.72 0.11
CA MET A 184 18.82 2.44 0.71
C MET A 184 20.04 1.66 1.20
N LEU A 185 21.08 1.53 0.38
CA LEU A 185 22.31 0.84 0.78
C LEU A 185 23.01 1.50 1.98
N LYS A 186 22.90 2.83 2.15
CA LYS A 186 23.38 3.49 3.38
C LYS A 186 22.57 3.05 4.61
N ILE A 187 21.25 2.92 4.47
CA ILE A 187 20.38 2.41 5.55
C ILE A 187 20.76 0.96 5.87
N VAL A 188 20.94 0.11 4.85
CA VAL A 188 21.37 -1.28 5.04
C VAL A 188 22.68 -1.36 5.83
N LYS A 189 23.66 -0.50 5.53
CA LYS A 189 24.93 -0.42 6.30
C LYS A 189 24.75 -0.03 7.77
N SER A 190 23.63 0.60 8.13
CA SER A 190 23.30 0.96 9.52
C SER A 190 22.46 -0.10 10.25
N GLN A 191 22.07 -1.18 9.55
CA GLN A 191 21.14 -2.20 10.06
C GLN A 191 21.74 -3.63 9.90
N PRO A 192 22.83 -3.95 10.62
CA PRO A 192 23.51 -5.25 10.52
C PRO A 192 22.55 -6.43 10.79
N ASP A 193 21.68 -6.27 11.79
CA ASP A 193 20.76 -7.33 12.24
C ASP A 193 19.65 -7.65 11.23
N PHE A 194 19.45 -6.78 10.24
CA PHE A 194 18.41 -6.93 9.21
C PHE A 194 19.00 -7.08 7.81
N PHE A 195 20.29 -7.37 7.66
CA PHE A 195 20.96 -7.38 6.35
C PHE A 195 20.30 -8.31 5.33
N PHE A 196 19.93 -9.53 5.72
CA PHE A 196 19.27 -10.48 4.81
C PHE A 196 17.83 -10.06 4.46
N ALA A 197 17.04 -9.58 5.43
CA ALA A 197 15.71 -9.04 5.13
C ALA A 197 15.79 -7.85 4.18
N ASN A 198 16.71 -6.91 4.45
CA ASN A 198 17.03 -5.78 3.57
C ASN A 198 17.37 -6.25 2.15
N LEU A 199 18.23 -7.27 2.04
CA LEU A 199 18.64 -7.82 0.76
C LEU A 199 17.49 -8.50 0.02
N GLY A 200 16.56 -9.17 0.73
CA GLY A 200 15.36 -9.77 0.14
C GLY A 200 14.46 -8.75 -0.55
N PHE A 201 14.13 -7.63 0.10
CA PHE A 201 13.34 -6.56 -0.52
C PHE A 201 14.07 -5.92 -1.72
N LEU A 202 15.39 -5.73 -1.62
CA LEU A 202 16.21 -5.21 -2.73
C LEU A 202 16.31 -6.20 -3.90
N GLU A 203 16.42 -7.50 -3.64
CA GLU A 203 16.43 -8.53 -4.68
C GLU A 203 15.09 -8.61 -5.40
N LYS A 204 13.97 -8.58 -4.66
CA LYS A 204 12.62 -8.53 -5.24
C LYS A 204 12.46 -7.32 -6.16
N ALA A 205 12.90 -6.15 -5.70
CA ALA A 205 12.87 -4.92 -6.51
C ALA A 205 13.77 -5.00 -7.76
N HIS A 206 14.91 -5.70 -7.66
CA HIS A 206 15.77 -5.96 -8.80
C HIS A 206 15.10 -6.87 -9.85
N LYS A 207 14.49 -7.99 -9.41
CA LYS A 207 13.75 -8.91 -10.29
C LYS A 207 12.59 -8.23 -11.01
N SER A 208 11.96 -7.24 -10.37
CA SER A 208 10.89 -6.40 -10.94
C SER A 208 11.40 -5.25 -11.83
N GLU A 209 12.70 -5.18 -12.12
CA GLU A 209 13.35 -4.14 -12.93
C GLU A 209 13.07 -2.72 -12.42
N ILE A 210 13.04 -2.57 -11.09
CA ILE A 210 12.87 -1.26 -10.41
C ILE A 210 14.25 -0.67 -10.11
N ILE A 211 15.20 -1.52 -9.73
CA ILE A 211 16.58 -1.16 -9.39
C ILE A 211 17.56 -2.16 -9.99
N SER A 212 18.83 -1.76 -10.12
CA SER A 212 19.93 -2.64 -10.51
C SER A 212 20.84 -2.88 -9.32
N LEU A 213 20.70 -4.04 -8.68
CA LEU A 213 21.51 -4.39 -7.51
C LEU A 213 22.93 -4.78 -7.94
N PRO A 214 23.98 -4.42 -7.17
CA PRO A 214 25.35 -4.87 -7.43
C PRO A 214 25.47 -6.39 -7.49
N LYS A 215 26.36 -6.88 -8.35
CA LYS A 215 26.52 -8.32 -8.61
C LYS A 215 26.86 -9.09 -7.34
N GLU A 216 27.69 -8.53 -6.49
CA GLU A 216 28.15 -9.14 -5.23
C GLU A 216 26.97 -9.38 -4.29
N LEU A 217 26.04 -8.41 -4.21
CA LEU A 217 24.83 -8.55 -3.40
C LEU A 217 23.84 -9.55 -4.00
N LEU A 218 23.75 -9.63 -5.33
CA LEU A 218 22.94 -10.66 -6.00
C LEU A 218 23.48 -12.07 -5.77
N GLU A 219 24.79 -12.25 -5.71
CA GLU A 219 25.41 -13.54 -5.40
C GLU A 219 25.09 -13.99 -3.97
N VAL A 220 25.14 -13.07 -3.00
CA VAL A 220 24.70 -13.34 -1.62
C VAL A 220 23.21 -13.68 -1.60
N ALA A 221 22.37 -12.88 -2.25
CA ALA A 221 20.92 -13.08 -2.28
C ALA A 221 20.55 -14.48 -2.78
N LYS A 222 21.16 -14.92 -3.89
CA LYS A 222 20.96 -16.26 -4.47
C LYS A 222 21.50 -17.37 -3.59
N LYS A 223 22.70 -17.20 -3.00
CA LYS A 223 23.34 -18.22 -2.17
C LYS A 223 22.51 -18.58 -0.95
N PHE A 224 21.84 -17.59 -0.34
CA PHE A 224 21.10 -17.76 0.91
C PHE A 224 19.58 -17.76 0.74
N ASN A 225 19.07 -17.68 -0.50
CA ASN A 225 17.64 -17.60 -0.80
C ASN A 225 16.91 -16.53 0.03
N VAL A 226 17.41 -15.29 -0.02
CA VAL A 226 17.04 -14.25 0.96
C VAL A 226 15.58 -13.81 0.94
N GLU A 227 14.84 -14.15 -0.11
CA GLU A 227 13.38 -13.93 -0.19
C GLU A 227 12.63 -14.60 0.96
N GLU A 228 13.12 -15.73 1.47
CA GLU A 228 12.50 -16.40 2.63
C GLU A 228 12.58 -15.56 3.89
N PHE A 229 13.63 -14.75 4.05
CA PHE A 229 13.88 -13.96 5.25
C PHE A 229 13.07 -12.67 5.32
N MET A 230 12.29 -12.35 4.27
CA MET A 230 11.40 -11.19 4.26
C MET A 230 10.23 -11.34 5.25
N TYR A 231 9.83 -12.58 5.55
CA TYR A 231 8.58 -12.87 6.26
C TYR A 231 8.75 -13.74 7.50
N ARG A 232 9.99 -14.04 7.90
CA ARG A 232 10.27 -14.82 9.12
C ARG A 232 11.53 -14.36 9.82
N HIS A 233 11.65 -14.74 11.09
CA HIS A 233 12.88 -14.58 11.84
C HIS A 233 13.98 -15.53 11.36
N LEU A 234 15.22 -15.08 11.46
CA LEU A 234 16.40 -15.89 11.20
C LEU A 234 16.64 -16.89 12.34
N LEU A 235 17.08 -18.08 11.98
CA LEU A 235 17.62 -19.08 12.90
C LEU A 235 19.02 -18.66 13.39
N PRO A 236 19.51 -19.18 14.53
CA PRO A 236 20.83 -18.81 15.07
C PRO A 236 22.00 -18.97 14.07
N GLU A 237 21.96 -20.02 13.26
CA GLU A 237 22.98 -20.28 12.22
C GLU A 237 22.91 -19.25 11.08
N GLU A 238 21.70 -18.85 10.68
CA GLU A 238 21.47 -17.84 9.64
C GLU A 238 21.89 -16.44 10.13
N ILE A 239 21.71 -16.14 11.43
CA ILE A 239 22.23 -14.90 12.05
C ILE A 239 23.77 -14.85 11.95
N CYS A 240 24.44 -15.98 12.22
CA CYS A 240 25.89 -16.06 12.10
C CYS A 240 26.34 -15.80 10.64
N GLN A 241 25.66 -16.42 9.67
CA GLN A 241 25.93 -16.23 8.25
C GLN A 241 25.68 -14.78 7.80
N GLN A 242 24.56 -14.18 8.22
CA GLN A 242 24.23 -12.79 7.96
C GLN A 242 25.36 -11.87 8.43
N ASN A 243 25.85 -12.07 9.65
CA ASN A 243 26.92 -11.25 10.22
C ASN A 243 28.23 -11.37 9.42
N VAL A 244 28.55 -12.56 8.90
CA VAL A 244 29.73 -12.75 8.05
C VAL A 244 29.58 -12.02 6.72
N GLU A 245 28.45 -12.16 6.03
CA GLU A 245 28.22 -11.52 4.73
C GLU A 245 28.07 -10.00 4.85
N PHE A 246 27.43 -9.52 5.93
CA PHE A 246 27.34 -8.08 6.22
C PHE A 246 28.73 -7.46 6.39
N ARG A 247 29.65 -8.12 7.10
CA ARG A 247 31.04 -7.65 7.25
C ARG A 247 31.77 -7.55 5.91
N LYS A 248 31.50 -8.45 4.97
CA LYS A 248 32.07 -8.36 3.61
C LYS A 248 31.45 -7.23 2.80
N PHE A 249 30.18 -6.91 3.03
CA PHE A 249 29.49 -5.82 2.32
C PHE A 249 29.95 -4.43 2.77
N VAL A 250 30.30 -4.25 4.05
CA VAL A 250 30.74 -2.95 4.57
C VAL A 250 32.21 -2.64 4.34
N ASN A 251 33.06 -3.67 4.19
CA ASN A 251 34.50 -3.56 3.93
C ASN A 251 34.79 -3.49 2.43
#